data_AF-A0A1C5WZU7-F1
#
_entry.id   AF-A0A1C5WZU7-F1
#
_cell.length_a   1.000
_cell.length_b   1.000
_cell.length_c   1.000
_cell.angle_alpha   90.00
_cell.angle_beta   90.00
_cell.angle_gamma   90.00
#
_symmetry.space_group_name_H-M   'P 1'
#
loop_
_entity.id
_entity.type
_entity.pdbx_description
1 polymer ?
#
loop_
_entity_poly.entity_id
_entity_poly.type
_entity_poly.pdbx_seq_one_letter_code
_entity_poly.pdbx_strand_id
1 'polypeptide(L)' 'MVTVLDGVGEFTVGGVKHVCKAGEALVMPATIPHAVYAVERFKMLLTVVFPIEK' A
#
# COMPACT_ATOMS: atom_id res chain seq x y z
N MET A 1 -2.86 0.39 5.69
CA MET A 1 -1.88 1.45 5.38
C MET A 1 -0.56 0.80 5.05
N VAL A 2 0.11 1.27 4.00
CA VAL A 2 1.46 0.84 3.63
C VAL A 2 2.42 2.00 3.79
N THR A 3 3.64 1.73 4.27
CA THR A 3 4.77 2.66 4.27
C THR A 3 5.91 2.02 3.49
N VAL A 4 6.42 2.71 2.47
CA VAL A 4 7.56 2.22 1.68
C VAL A 4 8.85 2.57 2.42
N LEU A 5 9.67 1.57 2.70
CA LEU A 5 10.91 1.72 3.47
C LEU A 5 12.14 1.87 2.56
N ASP A 6 12.08 1.29 1.37
CA ASP A 6 13.19 1.19 0.42
C ASP A 6 12.62 0.89 -0.97
N GLY A 7 13.23 1.41 -2.03
CA GLY A 7 12.78 1.25 -3.43
C GLY A 7 11.44 1.91 -3.78
N VAL A 8 10.78 1.41 -4.84
CA VAL A 8 9.51 1.92 -5.38
C VAL A 8 8.48 0.81 -5.60
N GLY A 9 7.26 1.03 -5.09
CA GLY A 9 6.09 0.15 -5.30
C GLY A 9 4.94 0.88 -5.99
N GLU A 10 4.22 0.18 -6.88
CA GLU A 10 2.93 0.63 -7.43
C GLU A 10 1.79 -0.07 -6.68
N PHE A 11 0.82 0.71 -6.23
CA PHE A 11 -0.36 0.27 -5.51
C PHE A 11 -1.60 0.64 -6.32
N THR A 12 -2.42 -0.35 -6.69
CA THR A 12 -3.73 -0.08 -7.27
C THR A 12 -4.77 -0.08 -6.16
N VAL A 13 -5.53 0.99 -6.02
CA VAL A 13 -6.55 1.19 -4.98
C VAL A 13 -7.85 1.58 -5.65
N GLY A 14 -8.88 0.73 -5.59
CA GLY A 14 -10.16 1.01 -6.27
C GLY A 14 -10.01 1.26 -7.78
N GLY A 15 -9.03 0.62 -8.42
CA GLY A 15 -8.72 0.80 -9.85
C GLY A 15 -7.78 1.96 -10.18
N VAL A 16 -7.40 2.80 -9.20
CA VAL A 16 -6.46 3.92 -9.39
C VAL A 16 -5.05 3.49 -9.01
N LYS A 17 -4.07 3.77 -9.86
CA LYS A 17 -2.65 3.48 -9.61
C LYS A 17 -1.99 4.61 -8.81
N HIS A 18 -1.20 4.23 -7.82
CA HIS A 18 -0.40 5.12 -6.98
C HIS A 18 1.03 4.58 -6.95
N VAL A 19 2.00 5.40 -7.30
CA VAL A 19 3.43 5.04 -7.16
C VAL A 19 3.93 5.66 -5.87
N CYS A 20 4.46 4.83 -4.97
CA CYS A 20 5.04 5.27 -3.71
C CYS A 20 6.53 4.92 -3.63
N LYS A 21 7.33 5.88 -3.18
CA LYS A 21 8.78 5.79 -2.99
C LYS A 21 9.12 5.67 -1.50
N ALA A 22 10.36 5.29 -1.20
CA ALA A 22 10.87 5.25 0.17
C ALA A 22 10.55 6.55 0.95
N GLY A 23 9.97 6.39 2.14
CA GLY A 23 9.49 7.47 3.00
C GLY A 23 8.02 7.85 2.81
N GLU A 24 7.38 7.41 1.73
CA GLU A 24 5.96 7.69 1.46
C GLU A 24 5.05 6.61 2.07
N ALA A 25 3.82 7.02 2.36
CA ALA A 25 2.78 6.14 2.88
C ALA A 25 1.46 6.31 2.11
N LEU A 26 0.71 5.22 2.01
CA LEU A 26 -0.60 5.18 1.36
C LEU A 26 -1.60 4.43 2.24
N VAL A 27 -2.78 5.03 2.45
CA VAL A 27 -3.89 4.35 3.11
C VAL A 27 -4.71 3.60 2.07
N MET A 28 -4.90 2.30 2.30
CA MET A 28 -5.75 1.40 1.52
C MET A 28 -7.01 1.13 2.35
N PRO A 29 -8.18 1.69 1.99
CA PRO A 29 -9.41 1.57 2.78
C PRO A 29 -9.88 0.11 2.96
N ALA A 30 -10.65 -0.16 4.01
CA ALA A 30 -11.32 -1.46 4.12
C ALA A 30 -12.30 -1.68 2.96
N THR A 31 -12.54 -2.94 2.60
CA THR A 31 -13.51 -3.43 1.59
C THR A 31 -13.34 -2.92 0.15
N ILE A 32 -12.46 -1.96 -0.10
CA ILE A 32 -12.03 -1.59 -1.45
C ILE A 32 -10.98 -2.59 -1.93
N PRO A 33 -11.00 -3.05 -3.20
CA PRO A 33 -9.95 -3.91 -3.74
C PRO A 33 -8.62 -3.16 -3.90
N HIS A 34 -7.52 -3.85 -3.56
CA HIS A 34 -6.17 -3.33 -3.71
C HIS A 34 -5.22 -4.36 -4.31
N ALA A 35 -4.23 -3.91 -5.07
CA ALA A 35 -3.15 -4.74 -5.61
C ALA A 35 -1.79 -4.05 -5.43
N VAL A 36 -0.72 -4.85 -5.34
CA VAL A 36 0.65 -4.39 -5.16
C VAL A 36 1.51 -4.92 -6.30
N TYR A 37 2.28 -4.04 -6.94
CA TYR A 37 3.24 -4.38 -7.98
C TYR A 37 4.61 -3.78 -7.66
N ALA A 38 5.64 -4.62 -7.71
CA ALA A 38 7.03 -4.22 -7.49
C ALA A 38 7.59 -3.62 -8.80
N VAL A 39 7.58 -2.29 -8.93
CA VAL A 39 8.17 -1.60 -10.08
C VAL A 39 9.68 -1.83 -10.11
N GLU A 40 10.30 -1.89 -8.93
CA GLU A 40 11.67 -2.33 -8.70
C GLU A 40 11.74 -3.12 -7.38
N ARG A 41 12.95 -3.57 -7.00
CA ARG A 41 13.14 -4.18 -5.68
C ARG A 41 12.82 -3.14 -4.60
N PHE A 42 11.82 -3.43 -3.78
CA PHE A 42 11.36 -2.52 -2.73
C PHE A 42 11.05 -3.26 -1.44
N LYS A 43 10.98 -2.52 -0.33
CA LYS A 43 10.55 -3.01 0.98
C LYS A 43 9.42 -2.13 1.48
N MET A 44 8.45 -2.73 2.15
CA MET A 44 7.34 -2.00 2.76
C MET A 44 6.98 -2.56 4.12
N LEU A 45 6.48 -1.68 4.99
CA LEU A 45 5.73 -2.04 6.20
C LEU A 45 4.24 -1.98 5.88
N LEU A 46 3.55 -3.10 6.06
CA LEU A 46 2.09 -3.17 5.94
C LEU A 46 1.46 -3.18 7.33
N THR A 47 0.65 -2.17 7.62
CA THR A 47 -0.16 -2.11 8.85
C THR A 47 -1.64 -2.20 8.48
N VAL A 48 -2.31 -3.22 9.01
CA VAL A 48 -3.75 -3.42 8.84
C VAL A 48 -4.41 -3.31 10.20
N VAL A 49 -5.41 -2.44 10.30
CA VAL A 49 -6.21 -2.27 11.52
C VAL A 49 -7.59 -2.84 11.25
N PHE A 50 -7.95 -3.89 11.99
CA PHE A 50 -9.28 -4.49 11.93
C PHE A 50 -10.15 -3.91 13.06
N PRO A 51 -11.46 -3.71 12.82
CA PRO A 51 -12.38 -3.31 13.88
C PRO A 51 -12.55 -4.46 14.89
N ILE A 52 -12.87 -4.13 16.14
CA ILE A 52 -13.10 -5.11 17.22
C ILE A 52 -14.42 -5.87 16.97
N GLU A 53 -15.43 -5.18 16.44
CA GLU A 53 -16.74 -5.72 16.08
C GLU A 53 -17.03 -5.46 14.60
N LYS A 54 -17.87 -6.29 13.97
CA LYS A 54 -18.19 -6.21 12.54
C LYS A 54 -19.34 -5.25 12.25
#